data_AF-A0A4U6XEJ0-F1
#
_entry.id   AF-A0A4U6XEJ0-F1
#
_cell.length_a   1.000
_cell.length_b   1.000
_cell.length_c   1.000
_cell.angle_alpha   90.00
_cell.angle_beta   90.00
_cell.angle_gamma   90.00
#
_symmetry.space_group_name_H-M   'P 1'
#
loop_
_entity.id
_entity.type
_entity.pdbx_description
1 polymer ?
#
loop_
_entity_poly.entity_id
_entity_poly.type
_entity_poly.pdbx_seq_one_letter_code
_entity_poly.pdbx_strand_id
1 'polypeptide(L)'
;MMIDTEVGRLAGDMEAAKLYRQETIEYVHRCLGLSGDDARRHDAPANEIIAFFKIIGDAVCEAYDLEHRELLFREIEFFMETSEVEQQRRLSPKLPSTEEYLATRMGTGAVNVCTFLNEAAYGISLPVEILRDAHMKVIWDQTNILVCVVNDLLSLKKEIDQQSVESIVPLLYNNVGSLAAAVAMVVGIIEKSIEEFDGAAALLLGKFADDEALVADLKVYIDACRLNCTGNLNWSLRTGRYGVSQQTITGGVTMRLG
;
A
#
# COMPACT_ATOMS: atom_id res chain seq x y z
N MET A 1 18.75 -3.59 2.82
CA MET A 1 18.25 -4.97 2.76
C MET A 1 16.77 -4.88 2.52
N MET A 2 16.35 -5.03 1.28
CA MET A 2 14.93 -5.03 0.89
C MET A 2 14.55 -6.48 0.61
N ILE A 3 13.54 -6.99 1.32
CA ILE A 3 12.97 -8.34 1.09
C ILE A 3 12.16 -8.36 -0.22
N ASP A 4 11.59 -7.20 -0.57
CA ASP A 4 10.74 -6.86 -1.71
C ASP A 4 11.52 -6.63 -3.03
N THR A 5 12.85 -6.66 -3.01
CA THR A 5 13.66 -6.51 -4.23
C THR A 5 14.23 -7.84 -4.69
N GLU A 6 14.15 -8.11 -6.00
CA GLU A 6 14.70 -9.30 -6.65
C GLU A 6 16.22 -9.47 -6.47
N VAL A 7 16.90 -8.39 -6.05
CA VAL A 7 18.37 -8.30 -5.93
C VAL A 7 18.83 -8.14 -4.46
N GLY A 8 17.90 -8.19 -3.50
CA GLY A 8 18.21 -8.03 -2.08
C GLY A 8 18.97 -9.22 -1.49
N ARG A 9 19.82 -9.00 -0.48
CA ARG A 9 20.57 -10.07 0.22
C ARG A 9 19.68 -11.18 0.79
N LEU A 10 18.42 -10.86 1.10
CA LEU A 10 17.42 -11.78 1.63
C LEU A 10 16.47 -12.34 0.56
N ALA A 11 16.57 -11.88 -0.69
CA ALA A 11 15.57 -12.15 -1.73
C ALA A 11 15.39 -13.65 -2.02
N GLY A 12 16.47 -14.44 -1.93
CA GLY A 12 16.48 -15.89 -2.14
C GLY A 12 16.61 -16.75 -0.89
N ASP A 13 16.75 -16.15 0.30
CA ASP A 13 16.94 -16.87 1.56
C ASP A 13 15.68 -16.74 2.42
N MET A 14 14.81 -17.76 2.35
CA MET A 14 13.54 -17.79 3.06
C MET A 14 13.71 -17.76 4.59
N GLU A 15 14.68 -18.51 5.11
CA GLU A 15 14.89 -18.63 6.56
C GLU A 15 15.43 -17.31 7.13
N ALA A 16 16.42 -16.71 6.48
CA ALA A 16 16.93 -15.41 6.89
C ALA A 16 15.88 -14.29 6.76
N ALA A 17 15.07 -14.33 5.69
CA ALA A 17 13.97 -13.37 5.50
C ALA A 17 12.87 -13.53 6.56
N LYS A 18 12.55 -14.77 6.95
CA LYS A 18 11.60 -15.05 8.03
C LYS A 18 12.07 -14.50 9.37
N LEU A 19 13.36 -14.70 9.72
CA LEU A 19 13.93 -14.15 10.93
C LEU A 19 13.89 -12.61 10.93
N TYR A 20 14.21 -11.98 9.80
CA TYR A 20 14.10 -10.52 9.66
C TYR A 20 12.67 -10.02 9.86
N ARG A 21 11.66 -10.69 9.27
CA ARG A 21 10.24 -10.30 9.45
C ARG A 21 9.84 -10.41 10.91
N GLN A 22 10.18 -11.52 11.57
CA GLN A 22 9.87 -11.72 12.98
C GLN A 22 10.53 -10.65 13.86
N GLU A 23 11.83 -10.39 13.69
CA GLU A 23 12.54 -9.33 14.42
C GLU A 23 11.89 -7.96 14.19
N THR A 24 11.45 -7.69 12.95
CA THR A 24 10.77 -6.43 12.60
C THR A 24 9.41 -6.30 13.28
N ILE A 25 8.55 -7.32 13.20
CA ILE A 25 7.22 -7.33 13.83
C ILE A 25 7.35 -7.11 15.34
N GLU A 26 8.23 -7.87 15.99
CA GLU A 26 8.46 -7.74 17.44
C GLU A 26 8.98 -6.35 17.83
N TYR A 27 9.89 -5.77 17.03
CA TYR A 27 10.42 -4.45 17.30
C TYR A 27 9.40 -3.33 17.08
N VAL A 28 8.60 -3.42 16.01
CA VAL A 28 7.49 -2.50 15.73
C VAL A 28 6.48 -2.54 16.88
N HIS A 29 6.06 -3.74 17.31
CA HIS A 29 5.11 -3.94 18.40
C HIS A 29 5.58 -3.26 19.70
N ARG A 30 6.88 -3.37 20.00
CA ARG A 30 7.51 -2.68 21.14
C ARG A 30 7.55 -1.16 20.96
N CYS A 31 8.00 -0.67 19.80
CA CYS A 31 8.05 0.77 19.50
C CYS A 31 6.68 1.45 19.61
N LEU A 32 5.60 0.72 19.30
CA LEU A 32 4.22 1.20 19.42
C LEU A 32 3.67 1.12 20.86
N GLY A 33 4.47 0.66 21.82
CA GLY A 33 4.08 0.55 23.23
C GLY A 33 3.08 -0.57 23.52
N LEU A 34 2.94 -1.55 22.62
CA LEU A 34 1.94 -2.62 22.73
C LEU A 34 2.42 -3.82 23.58
N SER A 35 3.67 -3.77 24.09
CA SER A 35 4.30 -4.88 24.82
C SER A 35 4.29 -4.74 26.35
N GLY A 36 3.48 -3.84 26.93
CA GLY A 36 3.37 -3.60 28.38
C GLY A 36 4.20 -2.42 28.92
N ASP A 37 4.24 -2.24 30.24
CA ASP A 37 4.65 -0.99 30.92
C ASP A 37 6.12 -0.54 30.69
N ASP A 38 7.01 -1.44 30.26
CA ASP A 38 8.41 -1.12 29.91
C ASP A 38 8.68 -1.15 28.38
N ALA A 39 7.63 -1.27 27.56
CA ALA A 39 7.73 -1.53 26.11
C ALA A 39 8.53 -0.49 25.31
N ARG A 40 8.77 0.72 25.84
CA ARG A 40 9.54 1.77 25.15
C ARG A 40 11.03 1.80 25.50
N ARG A 41 11.46 1.04 26.53
CA ARG A 41 12.87 0.92 26.94
C ARG A 41 13.41 -0.42 26.47
N HIS A 42 13.78 -0.49 25.19
CA HIS A 42 14.43 -1.65 24.62
C HIS A 42 15.70 -1.24 23.88
N ASP A 43 16.66 -2.15 23.85
CA ASP A 43 17.85 -1.99 23.02
C ASP A 43 17.45 -1.92 21.55
N ALA A 44 18.17 -1.11 20.77
CA ALA A 44 17.99 -1.08 19.33
C ALA A 44 18.50 -2.40 18.73
N PRO A 45 17.78 -2.99 17.75
CA PRO A 45 18.25 -4.16 17.04
C PRO A 45 19.53 -3.80 16.27
N ALA A 46 20.36 -4.81 16.03
CA ALA A 46 21.59 -4.62 15.26
C ALA A 46 21.31 -4.18 13.82
N ASN A 47 20.12 -4.48 13.30
CA ASN A 47 19.69 -4.07 11.98
C ASN A 47 19.19 -2.61 11.98
N GLU A 48 19.97 -1.72 11.37
CA GLU A 48 19.66 -0.28 11.32
C GLU A 48 18.32 0.04 10.64
N ILE A 49 17.87 -0.78 9.68
CA ILE A 49 16.57 -0.58 9.00
C ILE A 49 15.43 -0.84 9.97
N ILE A 50 15.54 -1.90 10.77
CA ILE A 50 14.55 -2.22 11.81
C ILE A 50 14.60 -1.14 12.90
N ALA A 51 15.80 -0.76 13.34
CA ALA A 51 16.00 0.27 14.37
C ALA A 51 15.42 1.64 13.97
N PHE A 52 15.45 1.99 12.67
CA PHE A 52 14.89 3.24 12.16
C PHE A 52 13.41 3.42 12.50
N PHE A 53 12.66 2.32 12.64
CA PHE A 53 11.24 2.39 12.97
C PHE A 53 10.97 3.09 14.31
N LYS A 54 11.94 3.17 15.23
CA LYS A 54 11.77 3.87 16.50
C LYS A 54 11.34 5.33 16.32
N ILE A 55 11.84 6.02 15.29
CA ILE A 55 11.47 7.41 14.97
C ILE A 55 9.98 7.50 14.64
N ILE A 56 9.50 6.56 13.82
CA ILE A 56 8.09 6.48 13.42
C ILE A 56 7.23 6.10 14.63
N GLY A 57 7.66 5.09 15.39
CA GLY A 57 6.94 4.61 16.58
C GLY A 57 6.76 5.68 17.66
N ASP A 58 7.79 6.51 17.90
CA ASP A 58 7.70 7.64 18.83
C ASP A 58 6.68 8.69 18.35
N ALA A 59 6.74 9.09 17.09
CA ALA A 59 5.77 10.04 16.52
C ALA A 59 4.34 9.50 16.55
N VAL A 60 4.14 8.21 16.24
CA VAL A 60 2.83 7.55 16.35
C VAL A 60 2.36 7.51 17.81
N CYS A 61 3.25 7.22 18.76
CA CYS A 61 2.89 7.19 20.17
C CYS A 61 2.54 8.58 20.74
N GLU A 62 3.05 9.65 20.14
CA GLU A 62 2.67 11.02 20.47
C GLU A 62 1.33 11.40 19.86
N ALA A 63 1.05 10.96 18.62
CA ALA A 63 -0.14 11.35 17.86
C ALA A 63 -1.39 10.53 18.21
N TYR A 64 -1.24 9.25 18.55
CA TYR A 64 -2.35 8.29 18.60
C TYR A 64 -2.52 7.63 19.97
N ASP A 65 -3.74 7.23 20.31
CA ASP A 65 -4.02 6.41 21.49
C ASP A 65 -3.70 4.91 21.27
N LEU A 66 -3.99 4.07 22.27
CA LEU A 66 -3.70 2.64 22.20
C LEU A 66 -4.47 1.91 21.09
N GLU A 67 -5.75 2.22 20.89
CA GLU A 67 -6.60 1.52 19.91
C GLU A 67 -6.17 1.82 18.47
N HIS A 68 -5.74 3.05 18.22
CA HIS A 68 -5.14 3.46 16.94
C HIS A 68 -3.82 2.75 16.69
N ARG A 69 -2.94 2.66 17.70
CA ARG A 69 -1.66 1.97 17.60
C ARG A 69 -1.84 0.48 17.30
N GLU A 70 -2.82 -0.17 17.93
CA GLU A 70 -3.18 -1.56 17.61
C GLU A 70 -3.68 -1.71 16.17
N LEU A 71 -4.46 -0.75 15.67
CA LEU A 71 -4.94 -0.77 14.29
C LEU A 71 -3.79 -0.61 13.29
N LEU A 72 -2.89 0.35 13.51
CA LEU A 72 -1.69 0.52 12.69
C LEU A 72 -0.79 -0.72 12.73
N PHE A 73 -0.60 -1.31 13.93
CA PHE A 73 0.21 -2.51 14.07
C PHE A 73 -0.32 -3.66 13.22
N ARG A 74 -1.64 -3.87 13.18
CA ARG A 74 -2.26 -4.91 12.33
C ARG A 74 -1.97 -4.69 10.84
N GLU A 75 -1.97 -3.45 10.35
CA GLU A 75 -1.62 -3.17 8.95
C GLU A 75 -0.14 -3.43 8.66
N ILE A 76 0.76 -3.13 9.62
CA ILE A 76 2.19 -3.42 9.48
C ILE A 76 2.46 -4.92 9.54
N GLU A 77 1.80 -5.64 10.46
CA GLU A 77 1.88 -7.09 10.58
C GLU A 77 1.38 -7.76 9.30
N PHE A 78 0.21 -7.37 8.80
CA PHE A 78 -0.32 -7.84 7.53
C PHE A 78 0.65 -7.60 6.37
N PHE A 79 1.30 -6.43 6.32
CA PHE A 79 2.33 -6.14 5.32
C PHE A 79 3.53 -7.10 5.42
N MET A 80 4.03 -7.32 6.63
CA MET A 80 5.17 -8.21 6.85
C MET A 80 4.83 -9.67 6.52
N GLU A 81 3.68 -10.17 6.95
CA GLU A 81 3.21 -11.53 6.65
C GLU A 81 2.98 -11.73 5.15
N THR A 82 2.34 -10.76 4.48
CA THR A 82 2.06 -10.85 3.05
C THR A 82 3.34 -10.79 2.20
N SER A 83 4.38 -10.10 2.68
CA SER A 83 5.71 -10.14 2.04
C SER A 83 6.36 -11.53 2.06
N GLU A 84 5.97 -12.42 2.97
CA GLU A 84 6.38 -13.83 2.93
C GLU A 84 5.70 -14.57 1.78
N VAL A 85 4.40 -14.36 1.60
CA VAL A 85 3.64 -14.93 0.48
C VAL A 85 4.21 -14.47 -0.86
N GLU A 86 4.51 -13.18 -1.00
CA GLU A 86 5.16 -12.64 -2.20
C GLU A 86 6.52 -13.29 -2.46
N GLN A 87 7.37 -13.43 -1.43
CA GLN A 87 8.66 -14.09 -1.58
C GLN A 87 8.52 -15.55 -2.03
N GLN A 88 7.60 -16.30 -1.43
CA GLN A 88 7.33 -17.70 -1.81
C GLN A 88 6.90 -17.81 -3.28
N ARG A 89 6.06 -16.89 -3.75
CA ARG A 89 5.63 -16.87 -5.15
C ARG A 89 6.74 -16.48 -6.11
N ARG A 90 7.53 -15.46 -5.78
CA ARG A 90 8.68 -15.07 -6.60
C ARG A 90 9.72 -16.18 -6.74
N LEU A 91 9.86 -17.04 -5.73
CA LEU A 91 10.73 -18.22 -5.76
C LEU A 91 10.09 -19.45 -6.43
N SER A 92 8.78 -19.40 -6.71
CA SER A 92 8.07 -20.45 -7.43
C SER A 92 8.32 -20.32 -8.94
N PRO A 93 8.47 -21.45 -9.67
CA PRO A 93 8.56 -21.42 -11.13
C PRO A 93 7.21 -21.17 -11.83
N LYS A 94 6.10 -21.04 -11.07
CA LYS A 94 4.75 -20.87 -11.60
C LYS A 94 4.31 -19.43 -11.48
N LEU A 95 3.74 -18.89 -12.57
CA LEU A 95 3.04 -17.60 -12.53
C LEU A 95 1.74 -17.72 -11.71
N PRO A 96 1.40 -16.72 -10.89
CA PRO A 96 0.12 -16.66 -10.20
C PRO A 96 -1.01 -16.34 -11.18
N SER A 97 -2.24 -16.67 -10.80
CA SER A 97 -3.42 -16.05 -11.41
C SER A 97 -3.47 -14.55 -11.09
N THR A 98 -4.25 -13.79 -11.86
CA THR A 98 -4.44 -12.35 -11.61
C THR A 98 -5.10 -12.08 -10.25
N GLU A 99 -5.97 -12.98 -9.79
CA GLU A 99 -6.63 -12.89 -8.48
C GLU A 99 -5.64 -13.13 -7.34
N GLU A 100 -4.84 -14.20 -7.42
CA GLU A 100 -3.78 -14.48 -6.44
C GLU A 100 -2.77 -13.34 -6.37
N TYR A 101 -2.35 -12.82 -7.53
CA TYR A 101 -1.44 -11.68 -7.61
C TYR A 101 -2.01 -10.47 -6.86
N LEU A 102 -3.22 -10.03 -7.22
CA LEU A 102 -3.86 -8.88 -6.60
C LEU A 102 -4.04 -9.06 -5.09
N ALA A 103 -4.46 -10.25 -4.63
CA ALA A 103 -4.66 -10.54 -3.21
C ALA A 103 -3.40 -10.30 -2.37
N THR A 104 -2.23 -10.69 -2.86
CA THR A 104 -0.96 -10.41 -2.16
C THR A 104 -0.42 -9.01 -2.48
N ARG A 105 -0.69 -8.46 -3.66
CA ARG A 105 -0.26 -7.10 -4.01
C ARG A 105 -0.84 -6.06 -3.04
N MET A 106 -2.09 -6.28 -2.62
CA MET A 106 -2.77 -5.50 -1.58
C MET A 106 -2.03 -5.46 -0.24
N GLY A 107 -1.25 -6.49 0.10
CA GLY A 107 -0.47 -6.53 1.34
C GLY A 107 1.02 -6.21 1.16
N THR A 108 1.50 -5.83 -0.02
CA THR A 108 2.95 -5.62 -0.27
C THR A 108 3.31 -4.19 -0.68
N GLY A 109 2.32 -3.34 -0.93
CA GLY A 109 2.54 -1.93 -1.27
C GLY A 109 2.70 -0.99 -0.07
N ALA A 110 2.45 -1.47 1.16
CA ALA A 110 2.34 -0.66 2.39
C ALA A 110 1.36 0.53 2.28
N VAL A 111 0.43 0.51 1.32
CA VAL A 111 -0.45 1.64 1.01
C VAL A 111 -1.39 1.95 2.17
N ASN A 112 -1.96 0.92 2.80
CA ASN A 112 -2.83 1.09 3.96
C ASN A 112 -2.07 1.66 5.16
N VAL A 113 -0.83 1.21 5.41
CA VAL A 113 0.04 1.75 6.48
C VAL A 113 0.25 3.25 6.28
N CYS A 114 0.54 3.69 5.05
CA CYS A 114 0.66 5.12 4.72
C CYS A 114 -0.67 5.87 4.83
N THR A 115 -1.77 5.24 4.41
CA THR A 115 -3.12 5.84 4.41
C THR A 115 -3.65 6.02 5.84
N PHE A 116 -3.34 5.11 6.76
CA PHE A 116 -3.60 5.25 8.18
C PHE A 116 -3.02 6.57 8.73
N LEU A 117 -1.80 6.92 8.32
CA LEU A 117 -1.08 8.11 8.81
C LEU A 117 -1.59 9.43 8.22
N ASN A 118 -2.60 9.41 7.34
CA ASN A 118 -3.21 10.62 6.80
C ASN A 118 -3.79 11.51 7.92
N GLU A 119 -4.37 10.93 8.99
CA GLU A 119 -4.95 11.71 10.09
C GLU A 119 -3.90 12.59 10.77
N ALA A 120 -2.77 11.99 11.14
CA ALA A 120 -1.64 12.71 11.72
C ALA A 120 -1.06 13.77 10.77
N ALA A 121 -1.00 13.47 9.46
CA ALA A 121 -0.49 14.42 8.46
C ALA A 121 -1.37 15.67 8.31
N TYR A 122 -2.69 15.53 8.49
CA TYR A 122 -3.66 16.63 8.41
C TYR A 122 -4.02 17.22 9.78
N GLY A 123 -3.49 16.68 10.88
CA GLY A 123 -3.77 17.14 12.24
C GLY A 123 -5.22 16.89 12.67
N ILE A 124 -5.86 15.85 12.12
CA ILE A 124 -7.21 15.39 12.50
C ILE A 124 -7.11 14.09 13.29
N SER A 125 -8.18 13.69 13.95
CA SER A 125 -8.28 12.39 14.62
C SER A 125 -9.71 11.87 14.54
N LEU A 126 -9.91 10.84 13.74
CA LEU A 126 -11.16 10.12 13.61
C LEU A 126 -11.24 9.04 14.71
N PRO A 127 -12.42 8.83 15.29
CA PRO A 127 -12.63 7.68 16.17
C PRO A 127 -12.33 6.34 15.49
N VAL A 128 -11.73 5.39 16.24
CA VAL A 128 -11.33 4.08 15.71
C VAL A 128 -12.50 3.27 15.16
N GLU A 129 -13.71 3.46 15.69
CA GLU A 129 -14.93 2.85 15.17
C GLU A 129 -15.25 3.26 13.73
N ILE A 130 -14.83 4.46 13.31
CA ILE A 130 -14.97 4.94 11.94
C ILE A 130 -13.87 4.36 11.06
N LEU A 131 -12.63 4.28 11.57
CA LEU A 131 -11.54 3.61 10.88
C LEU A 131 -11.84 2.11 10.64
N ARG A 132 -12.59 1.48 11.55
CA ARG A 132 -13.07 0.09 11.44
C ARG A 132 -14.38 -0.07 10.67
N ASP A 133 -14.98 1.03 10.20
CA ASP A 133 -16.24 0.96 9.45
C ASP A 133 -16.06 0.18 8.14
N ALA A 134 -17.08 -0.58 7.75
CA ALA A 134 -17.04 -1.37 6.53
C ALA A 134 -16.84 -0.51 5.27
N HIS A 135 -17.42 0.70 5.22
CA HIS A 135 -17.21 1.62 4.11
C HIS A 135 -15.82 2.26 4.15
N MET A 136 -15.26 2.54 5.34
CA MET A 136 -13.86 2.98 5.44
C MET A 136 -12.89 1.90 4.95
N LYS A 137 -13.16 0.63 5.27
CA LYS A 137 -12.38 -0.48 4.74
C LYS A 137 -12.42 -0.51 3.20
N VAL A 138 -13.58 -0.29 2.58
CA VAL A 138 -13.66 -0.19 1.11
C VAL A 138 -12.84 0.99 0.60
N ILE A 139 -12.89 2.15 1.24
CA ILE A 139 -12.08 3.33 0.86
C ILE A 139 -10.58 3.01 0.89
N TRP A 140 -10.09 2.31 1.93
CA TRP A 140 -8.69 1.88 2.02
C TRP A 140 -8.33 0.86 0.96
N ASP A 141 -9.16 -0.17 0.79
CA ASP A 141 -8.94 -1.22 -0.20
C ASP A 141 -8.87 -0.61 -1.62
N GLN A 142 -9.78 0.30 -1.97
CA GLN A 142 -9.75 0.95 -3.28
C GLN A 142 -8.58 1.92 -3.45
N THR A 143 -8.18 2.64 -2.40
CA THR A 143 -6.96 3.46 -2.42
C THR A 143 -5.73 2.61 -2.74
N ASN A 144 -5.63 1.44 -2.11
CA ASN A 144 -4.54 0.50 -2.30
C ASN A 144 -4.55 -0.12 -3.71
N ILE A 145 -5.72 -0.55 -4.20
CA ILE A 145 -5.89 -1.02 -5.58
C ILE A 145 -5.39 0.06 -6.54
N LEU A 146 -5.91 1.29 -6.46
CA LEU A 146 -5.54 2.39 -7.35
C LEU A 146 -4.03 2.65 -7.36
N VAL A 147 -3.40 2.73 -6.19
CA VAL A 147 -1.95 2.94 -6.08
C VAL A 147 -1.19 1.78 -6.73
N CYS A 148 -1.58 0.54 -6.46
CA CYS A 148 -0.91 -0.66 -6.98
C CYS A 148 -1.07 -0.81 -8.49
N VAL A 149 -2.29 -0.78 -9.05
CA VAL A 149 -2.46 -0.99 -10.50
C VAL A 149 -1.93 0.16 -11.34
N VAL A 150 -1.95 1.41 -10.84
CA VAL A 150 -1.26 2.53 -11.51
C VAL A 150 0.25 2.35 -11.46
N ASN A 151 0.79 1.83 -10.35
CA ASN A 151 2.20 1.51 -10.24
C ASN A 151 2.60 0.50 -11.32
N ASP A 152 1.93 -0.66 -11.34
CA ASP A 152 2.20 -1.76 -12.27
C ASP A 152 2.10 -1.33 -13.75
N LEU A 153 1.12 -0.45 -14.07
CA LEU A 153 0.97 0.05 -15.44
C LEU A 153 2.14 0.93 -15.86
N LEU A 154 2.62 1.80 -14.97
CA LEU A 154 3.69 2.76 -15.27
C LEU A 154 5.08 2.16 -15.08
N SER A 155 5.23 1.15 -14.23
CA SER A 155 6.48 0.44 -14.00
C SER A 155 6.75 -0.67 -15.01
N LEU A 156 5.76 -1.08 -15.81
CA LEU A 156 5.83 -2.22 -16.75
C LEU A 156 7.14 -2.32 -17.53
N LYS A 157 7.57 -1.23 -18.17
CA LYS A 157 8.81 -1.23 -18.97
C LYS A 157 10.03 -1.54 -18.10
N LYS A 158 10.14 -0.85 -16.96
CA LYS A 158 11.22 -1.01 -15.99
C LYS A 158 11.23 -2.44 -15.43
N GLU A 159 10.07 -3.02 -15.15
CA GLU A 159 9.95 -4.40 -14.64
C GLU A 159 10.36 -5.45 -15.66
N ILE A 160 9.92 -5.30 -16.92
CA ILE A 160 10.35 -6.19 -18.02
C ILE A 160 11.87 -6.11 -18.22
N ASP A 161 12.46 -4.90 -18.19
CA ASP A 161 13.92 -4.72 -18.29
C ASP A 161 14.67 -5.40 -17.12
N GLN A 162 14.01 -5.57 -15.97
CA GLN A 162 14.52 -6.29 -14.80
C GLN A 162 14.20 -7.80 -14.81
N GLN A 163 13.55 -8.31 -15.87
CA GLN A 163 13.07 -9.68 -15.98
C GLN A 163 12.01 -10.06 -14.93
N SER A 164 11.33 -9.06 -14.38
CA SER A 164 10.20 -9.23 -13.48
C SER A 164 8.89 -9.20 -14.27
N VAL A 165 8.09 -10.25 -14.13
CA VAL A 165 6.79 -10.40 -14.81
C VAL A 165 5.63 -10.61 -13.84
N GLU A 166 5.89 -10.58 -12.53
CA GLU A 166 4.87 -10.65 -11.48
C GLU A 166 4.23 -9.27 -11.30
N SER A 167 3.44 -8.87 -12.29
CA SER A 167 2.76 -7.58 -12.40
C SER A 167 1.43 -7.78 -13.12
N ILE A 168 0.41 -6.95 -12.86
CA ILE A 168 -0.94 -7.23 -13.38
C ILE A 168 -0.99 -7.23 -14.92
N VAL A 169 -0.19 -6.39 -15.59
CA VAL A 169 -0.23 -6.25 -17.05
C VAL A 169 0.35 -7.50 -17.75
N PRO A 170 1.55 -8.00 -17.42
CA PRO A 170 2.05 -9.26 -17.98
C PRO A 170 1.15 -10.46 -17.70
N LEU A 171 0.56 -10.55 -16.51
CA LEU A 171 -0.35 -11.64 -16.15
C LEU A 171 -1.63 -11.63 -16.98
N LEU A 172 -2.23 -10.45 -17.18
CA LEU A 172 -3.38 -10.29 -18.07
C LEU A 172 -3.00 -10.57 -19.53
N TYR A 173 -1.83 -10.09 -19.98
CA TYR A 173 -1.32 -10.38 -21.31
C TYR A 173 -1.19 -11.89 -21.56
N ASN A 174 -0.66 -12.65 -20.59
CA ASN A 174 -0.57 -14.10 -20.67
C ASN A 174 -1.94 -14.78 -20.85
N ASN A 175 -3.00 -14.19 -20.28
CA ASN A 175 -4.36 -14.74 -20.38
C ASN A 175 -5.06 -14.38 -21.69
N VAL A 176 -4.86 -13.16 -22.22
CA VAL A 176 -5.63 -12.63 -23.36
C VAL A 176 -4.85 -12.48 -24.66
N GLY A 177 -3.51 -12.61 -24.62
CA GLY A 177 -2.62 -12.56 -25.79
C GLY A 177 -2.48 -11.17 -26.45
N SER A 178 -2.99 -10.11 -25.84
CA SER A 178 -3.00 -8.76 -26.42
C SER A 178 -2.67 -7.71 -25.36
N LEU A 179 -1.60 -6.94 -25.58
CA LEU A 179 -1.18 -5.88 -24.66
C LEU A 179 -2.23 -4.78 -24.57
N ALA A 180 -2.83 -4.41 -25.70
CA ALA A 180 -3.89 -3.41 -25.72
C ALA A 180 -5.11 -3.87 -24.90
N ALA A 181 -5.49 -5.15 -25.00
CA ALA A 181 -6.60 -5.70 -24.21
C ALA A 181 -6.24 -5.78 -22.71
N ALA A 182 -5.01 -6.20 -22.37
CA ALA A 182 -4.54 -6.24 -20.99
C ALA A 182 -4.53 -4.85 -20.35
N VAL A 183 -4.00 -3.84 -21.04
CA VAL A 183 -4.03 -2.44 -20.58
C VAL A 183 -5.45 -1.92 -20.43
N ALA A 184 -6.35 -2.21 -21.38
CA ALA A 184 -7.75 -1.82 -21.28
C ALA A 184 -8.44 -2.45 -20.06
N MET A 185 -8.13 -3.70 -19.72
CA MET A 185 -8.63 -4.35 -18.51
C MET A 185 -8.10 -3.67 -17.24
N VAL A 186 -6.82 -3.29 -17.19
CA VAL A 186 -6.26 -2.54 -16.05
C VAL A 186 -6.92 -1.17 -15.90
N VAL A 187 -7.17 -0.47 -17.00
CA VAL A 187 -7.91 0.80 -16.98
C VAL A 187 -9.33 0.58 -16.45
N GLY A 188 -10.01 -0.50 -16.85
CA GLY A 188 -11.32 -0.85 -16.30
C GLY A 188 -11.29 -1.16 -14.79
N ILE A 189 -10.21 -1.75 -14.27
CA ILE A 189 -10.01 -1.94 -12.82
C ILE A 189 -9.89 -0.57 -12.12
N ILE A 190 -9.13 0.37 -12.70
CA ILE A 190 -8.97 1.73 -12.16
C ILE A 190 -10.31 2.46 -12.12
N GLU A 191 -11.06 2.46 -13.23
CA GLU A 191 -12.37 3.12 -13.33
C GLU A 191 -13.36 2.55 -12.31
N LYS A 192 -13.47 1.23 -12.23
CA LYS A 192 -14.32 0.54 -11.25
C LYS A 192 -13.91 0.87 -9.81
N SER A 193 -12.61 0.92 -9.54
CA SER A 193 -12.09 1.21 -8.20
C SER A 193 -12.41 2.63 -7.75
N ILE A 194 -12.39 3.61 -8.68
CA ILE A 194 -12.85 4.99 -8.42
C ILE A 194 -14.34 5.01 -8.08
N GLU A 195 -15.18 4.31 -8.86
CA GLU A 195 -16.62 4.24 -8.60
C GLU A 195 -16.94 3.61 -7.24
N GLU A 196 -16.27 2.51 -6.89
CA GLU A 196 -16.42 1.83 -5.60
C GLU A 196 -15.94 2.69 -4.44
N PHE A 197 -14.83 3.43 -4.61
CA PHE A 197 -14.33 4.38 -3.63
C PHE A 197 -15.33 5.50 -3.37
N ASP A 198 -15.81 6.17 -4.43
CA ASP A 198 -16.71 7.31 -4.29
C ASP A 198 -18.08 6.89 -3.74
N GLY A 199 -18.56 5.71 -4.13
CA GLY A 199 -19.76 5.10 -3.54
C GLY A 199 -19.60 4.84 -2.04
N ALA A 200 -18.49 4.24 -1.61
CA ALA A 200 -18.22 3.99 -0.20
C ALA A 200 -18.05 5.29 0.60
N ALA A 201 -17.36 6.29 0.05
CA ALA A 201 -17.22 7.61 0.66
C ALA A 201 -18.58 8.29 0.87
N ALA A 202 -19.46 8.25 -0.12
CA ALA A 202 -20.81 8.82 0.00
C ALA A 202 -21.64 8.11 1.09
N LEU A 203 -21.58 6.77 1.14
CA LEU A 203 -22.27 5.98 2.16
C LEU A 203 -21.74 6.27 3.57
N LEU A 204 -20.42 6.35 3.74
CA LEU A 204 -19.78 6.64 5.02
C LEU A 204 -20.15 8.05 5.52
N LEU A 205 -20.07 9.06 4.65
CA LEU A 205 -20.48 10.43 4.99
C LEU A 205 -21.96 10.53 5.34
N GLY A 206 -22.82 9.82 4.61
CA GLY A 206 -24.26 9.76 4.88
C GLY A 206 -24.57 9.09 6.22
N LYS A 207 -23.80 8.06 6.60
CA LYS A 207 -23.97 7.33 7.87
C LYS A 207 -23.73 8.21 9.10
N PHE A 208 -22.79 9.15 9.02
CA PHE A 208 -22.40 10.03 10.12
C PHE A 208 -22.89 11.48 9.95
N ALA A 209 -23.89 11.71 9.07
CA ALA A 209 -24.33 13.05 8.66
C ALA A 209 -24.82 13.95 9.81
N ASP A 210 -25.24 13.37 10.94
CA ASP A 210 -25.76 14.09 12.10
C ASP A 210 -24.65 14.76 12.96
N ASP A 211 -23.38 14.39 12.77
CA ASP A 211 -22.24 15.00 13.47
C ASP A 211 -21.42 15.87 12.50
N GLU A 212 -21.72 17.17 12.47
CA GLU A 212 -21.11 18.12 11.52
C GLU A 212 -19.59 18.21 11.67
N ALA A 213 -19.06 18.15 12.89
CA ALA A 213 -17.63 18.26 13.15
C ALA A 213 -16.90 17.00 12.66
N LEU A 214 -17.44 15.83 13.00
CA LEU A 214 -16.92 14.57 12.52
C LEU A 214 -16.96 14.46 10.98
N VAL A 215 -18.06 14.89 10.36
CA VAL A 215 -18.19 14.90 8.90
C VAL A 215 -17.16 15.81 8.25
N ALA A 216 -16.80 16.92 8.87
CA ALA A 216 -15.75 17.81 8.36
C ALA A 216 -14.39 17.11 8.34
N ASP A 217 -13.99 16.48 9.45
CA ASP A 217 -12.72 15.74 9.55
C ASP A 217 -12.72 14.51 8.63
N LEU A 218 -13.84 13.81 8.53
CA LEU A 218 -13.99 12.65 7.65
C LEU A 218 -13.85 13.04 6.17
N LYS A 219 -14.37 14.20 5.75
CA LYS A 219 -14.16 14.71 4.39
C LYS A 219 -12.68 14.98 4.12
N VAL A 220 -11.98 15.61 5.07
CA VAL A 220 -10.52 15.85 4.96
C VAL A 220 -9.78 14.53 4.80
N TYR A 221 -10.12 13.52 5.61
CA TYR A 221 -9.49 12.20 5.52
C TYR A 221 -9.74 11.51 4.17
N ILE A 222 -10.98 11.50 3.68
CA ILE A 222 -11.32 10.90 2.39
C ILE A 222 -10.59 11.63 1.25
N ASP A 223 -10.49 12.95 1.30
CA ASP A 223 -9.74 13.72 0.32
C ASP A 223 -8.23 13.44 0.39
N ALA A 224 -7.67 13.20 1.58
CA ALA A 224 -6.30 12.74 1.73
C ALA A 224 -6.08 11.38 1.03
N CYS A 225 -7.02 10.44 1.13
CA CYS A 225 -6.95 9.18 0.39
C CYS A 225 -6.96 9.40 -1.14
N ARG A 226 -7.79 10.32 -1.66
CA ARG A 226 -7.77 10.71 -3.08
C ARG A 226 -6.44 11.32 -3.49
N LEU A 227 -5.85 12.14 -2.62
CA LEU A 227 -4.55 12.77 -2.83
C LEU A 227 -3.42 11.74 -2.81
N ASN A 228 -3.52 10.65 -2.05
CA ASN A 228 -2.56 9.55 -2.12
C ASN A 228 -2.53 8.93 -3.53
N CYS A 229 -3.70 8.65 -4.11
CA CYS A 229 -3.81 8.12 -5.49
C CYS A 229 -3.27 9.12 -6.54
N THR A 230 -3.70 10.38 -6.44
CA THR A 230 -3.31 11.43 -7.37
C THR A 230 -1.82 11.78 -7.26
N GLY A 231 -1.30 11.79 -6.04
CA GLY A 231 0.11 11.98 -5.73
C GLY A 231 0.96 10.86 -6.30
N ASN A 232 0.54 9.60 -6.13
CA ASN A 232 1.21 8.43 -6.72
C ASN A 232 1.30 8.55 -8.25
N LEU A 233 0.20 8.87 -8.94
CA LEU A 233 0.19 9.06 -10.38
C LEU A 233 1.12 10.20 -10.82
N ASN A 234 0.99 11.37 -10.20
CA ASN A 234 1.79 12.55 -10.53
C ASN A 234 3.29 12.31 -10.29
N TRP A 235 3.65 11.68 -9.19
CA TRP A 235 5.02 11.30 -8.89
C TRP A 235 5.54 10.29 -9.91
N SER A 236 4.75 9.26 -10.24
CA SER A 236 5.13 8.22 -11.20
C SER A 236 5.39 8.77 -12.60
N LEU A 237 4.67 9.80 -13.03
CA LEU A 237 4.87 10.47 -14.33
C LEU A 237 6.06 11.45 -14.36
N ARG A 238 6.57 11.87 -13.20
CA ARG A 238 7.65 12.87 -13.08
C ARG A 238 8.98 12.29 -12.62
N THR A 239 8.94 11.15 -11.94
CA THR A 239 10.12 10.49 -11.42
C THR A 239 10.98 9.90 -12.53
N GLY A 240 12.30 9.93 -12.36
CA GLY A 240 13.22 9.18 -13.21
C GLY A 240 13.10 7.66 -13.04
N ARG A 241 12.44 7.18 -11.97
CA ARG A 241 12.37 5.76 -11.59
C ARG A 241 11.77 4.86 -12.67
N TYR A 242 10.74 5.31 -13.39
CA TYR A 242 10.02 4.49 -14.37
C TYR A 242 10.39 4.77 -15.82
N GLY A 243 11.12 5.85 -16.09
CA GLY A 243 11.48 6.25 -17.46
C GLY A 243 10.27 6.52 -18.36
N VAL A 244 9.11 6.83 -17.77
CA VAL A 244 7.90 7.25 -18.50
C VAL A 244 8.16 8.66 -19.02
N SER A 245 8.57 8.77 -20.27
CA SER A 245 8.84 10.07 -20.90
C SER A 245 7.53 10.85 -21.07
N GLN A 246 7.55 12.18 -20.91
CA GLN A 246 6.43 13.05 -21.26
C GLN A 246 6.23 13.22 -22.78
N GLN A 247 7.00 12.53 -23.62
CA GLN A 247 6.83 12.56 -25.07
C GLN A 247 5.88 11.45 -25.50
N THR A 248 4.71 11.84 -26.01
CA THR A 248 3.75 10.92 -26.63
C THR A 248 4.39 10.26 -27.86
N ILE A 249 4.49 8.94 -27.86
CA ILE A 249 4.87 8.17 -29.04
C ILE A 249 3.64 7.86 -29.90
N THR A 250 3.82 7.72 -31.21
CA THR A 250 2.74 7.30 -32.12
C THR A 250 2.20 5.94 -31.67
N GLY A 251 0.92 5.88 -31.27
CA GLY A 251 0.27 4.69 -30.72
C GLY A 251 0.32 4.56 -29.18
N GLY A 252 0.87 5.54 -28.46
CA GLY A 252 0.84 5.59 -27.00
C GLY A 252 -0.52 5.96 -26.43
N VAL A 253 -0.80 5.52 -25.19
CA VAL A 253 -2.00 5.93 -24.44
C VAL A 253 -1.81 7.34 -23.92
N THR A 254 -2.75 8.24 -24.23
CA THR A 254 -2.74 9.61 -23.71
C THR A 254 -3.57 9.66 -22.42
N MET A 255 -2.92 9.83 -21.28
CA MET A 255 -3.59 10.11 -20.01
C MET A 255 -3.76 11.62 -19.85
N ARG A 256 -5.00 12.11 -19.86
CA ARG A 256 -5.28 13.53 -19.54
C ARG A 256 -5.42 13.66 -18.03
N LEU A 257 -4.49 14.40 -17.41
CA LEU A 257 -4.65 14.86 -16.04
C LEU A 257 -5.58 16.08 -16.08
N GLY A 258 -6.70 16.00 -15.36
CA GLY A 258 -7.68 17.09 -15.21
C GLY A 258 -7.14 18.25 -14.40
#